data_AF-A0A4S4LKK5-F1
#
_entry.id   AF-A0A4S4LKK5-F1
#
_cell.length_a   1.000
_cell.length_b   1.000
_cell.length_c   1.000
_cell.angle_alpha   90.00
_cell.angle_beta   90.00
_cell.angle_gamma   90.00
#
_symmetry.space_group_name_H-M   'P 1'
#
loop_
_entity.id
_entity.type
_entity.pdbx_description
1 polymer ?
#
loop_
_entity_poly.entity_id
_entity_poly.type
_entity_poly.pdbx_seq_one_letter_code
_entity_poly.pdbx_strand_id
1 'polypeptide(L)'
;MLQTAESLFSFPLQSLSPRPISTSPSIRPTTSSILTHLSRLVHKLTMNTTPSSTVPTAAAPAPPTALQATQLAINALPTSPRPLTSLCPRPIPNSYWATPLLLACEYPWSPYCFRPNQKLDVLLQAGVRTFIDLTESGELSSYAPHLAARVARASINVETVEYHSFPIHDRSLPESVDYVYRILRVLRDNERR
;
A
#
# COMPACT_ATOMS: atom_id res chain seq x y z
N MET A 1 35.04 46.07 -23.24
CA MET A 1 34.10 45.36 -24.13
C MET A 1 33.22 44.47 -23.28
N LEU A 2 32.06 45.00 -22.89
CA LEU A 2 30.99 44.25 -22.24
C LEU A 2 30.07 43.73 -23.33
N GLN A 3 29.80 42.43 -23.37
CA GLN A 3 28.54 41.99 -23.94
C GLN A 3 28.02 40.70 -23.31
N THR A 4 26.89 40.91 -22.65
CA THR A 4 25.97 40.06 -21.92
C THR A 4 25.33 39.03 -22.86
N ALA A 5 25.26 37.76 -22.42
CA ALA A 5 24.46 36.74 -23.09
C ALA A 5 23.09 36.64 -22.40
N GLU A 6 22.13 37.40 -22.93
CA GLU A 6 20.70 37.18 -22.74
C GLU A 6 20.27 36.09 -23.74
N SER A 7 19.81 34.93 -23.26
CA SER A 7 19.10 33.96 -24.08
C SER A 7 17.74 33.69 -23.44
N LEU A 8 16.75 34.36 -24.02
CA LEU A 8 15.33 34.26 -23.73
C LEU A 8 14.82 32.89 -24.17
N PHE A 9 14.50 32.03 -23.20
CA PHE A 9 13.64 30.87 -23.45
C PHE A 9 12.20 31.35 -23.64
N SER A 10 11.79 31.43 -24.89
CA SER A 10 10.40 31.66 -25.32
C SER A 10 9.65 30.32 -25.27
N PHE A 11 8.68 30.18 -24.36
CA PHE A 11 7.73 29.07 -24.37
C PHE A 11 6.36 29.58 -24.85
N PRO A 12 5.69 28.89 -25.79
CA PRO A 12 4.36 29.28 -26.23
C PRO A 12 3.32 28.92 -25.16
N LEU A 13 2.60 29.94 -24.68
CA LEU A 13 1.34 29.81 -23.94
C LEU A 13 0.28 29.21 -24.87
N GLN A 14 -0.05 27.93 -24.69
CA GLN A 14 -1.26 27.36 -25.26
C GLN A 14 -2.46 27.70 -24.36
N SER A 15 -3.30 28.57 -24.91
CA SER A 15 -4.63 28.94 -24.44
C SER A 15 -5.54 27.72 -24.32
N LEU A 16 -6.03 27.43 -23.11
CA LEU A 16 -7.11 26.48 -22.87
C LEU A 16 -8.39 27.26 -22.55
N SER A 17 -9.31 27.29 -23.52
CA SER A 17 -10.67 27.81 -23.32
C SER A 17 -11.50 26.86 -22.44
N PRO A 18 -12.36 27.37 -21.53
CA PRO A 18 -13.21 26.52 -20.69
C PRO A 18 -14.38 25.94 -21.50
N ARG A 19 -14.59 24.62 -21.39
CA ARG A 19 -15.80 23.94 -21.90
C ARG A 19 -16.97 24.03 -20.91
N PRO A 20 -18.22 24.06 -21.40
CA PRO A 20 -19.40 24.28 -20.57
C PRO A 20 -19.78 23.06 -19.72
N ILE A 21 -20.32 23.38 -18.54
CA ILE A 21 -20.83 22.45 -17.52
C ILE A 21 -22.12 21.80 -18.03
N SER A 22 -22.11 20.46 -18.13
CA SER A 22 -23.30 19.66 -18.42
C SER A 22 -23.98 19.26 -17.10
N THR A 23 -25.22 19.70 -16.93
CA THR A 23 -26.12 19.32 -15.85
C THR A 23 -26.89 18.06 -16.22
N SER A 24 -26.87 17.05 -15.36
CA SER A 24 -27.82 15.93 -15.39
C SER A 24 -27.96 15.26 -14.02
N PRO A 25 -29.08 14.58 -13.75
CA PRO A 25 -29.82 14.75 -12.51
C PRO A 25 -29.51 13.71 -11.43
N SER A 26 -29.81 14.15 -10.20
CA SER A 26 -29.89 13.39 -8.96
C SER A 26 -30.79 12.14 -9.10
N ILE A 27 -30.21 10.97 -8.87
CA ILE A 27 -30.94 9.74 -8.60
C ILE A 27 -30.53 9.27 -7.21
N ARG A 28 -31.48 9.34 -6.27
CA ARG A 28 -31.38 8.78 -4.92
C ARG A 28 -31.62 7.27 -4.99
N PRO A 29 -30.86 6.43 -4.28
CA PRO A 29 -31.31 5.09 -3.93
C PRO A 29 -31.96 5.10 -2.53
N THR A 30 -33.24 4.74 -2.49
CA THR A 30 -34.02 4.45 -1.29
C THR A 30 -33.98 2.96 -0.97
N THR A 31 -33.88 2.64 0.33
CA THR A 31 -34.33 1.41 1.05
C THR A 31 -33.71 0.07 0.63
N SER A 32 -32.91 -0.59 1.49
CA SER A 32 -33.29 -1.41 2.66
C SER A 32 -33.16 -2.91 2.34
N SER A 33 -32.74 -3.70 3.34
CA SER A 33 -32.60 -5.18 3.32
C SER A 33 -31.31 -5.66 2.63
N ILE A 34 -30.40 -6.46 3.21
CA ILE A 34 -30.46 -7.54 4.20
C ILE A 34 -29.03 -7.68 4.77
N LEU A 35 -28.83 -7.64 6.10
CA LEU A 35 -27.77 -8.36 6.85
C LEU A 35 -27.76 -7.94 8.32
N THR A 36 -28.80 -8.31 9.06
CA THR A 36 -28.75 -8.26 10.53
C THR A 36 -29.66 -9.33 11.14
N HIS A 37 -29.35 -10.62 10.93
CA HIS A 37 -29.97 -11.67 11.75
C HIS A 37 -29.17 -12.97 11.82
N LEU A 38 -27.97 -12.92 12.40
CA LEU A 38 -27.26 -14.11 12.89
C LEU A 38 -26.75 -13.85 14.31
N SER A 39 -27.67 -13.64 15.27
CA SER A 39 -27.28 -13.58 16.69
C SER A 39 -28.37 -14.00 17.69
N ARG A 40 -29.42 -14.73 17.28
CA ARG A 40 -30.44 -15.22 18.23
C ARG A 40 -30.97 -16.60 17.86
N LEU A 41 -30.10 -17.61 17.93
CA LEU A 41 -30.54 -19.00 18.04
C LEU A 41 -29.78 -19.73 19.15
N VAL A 42 -29.76 -19.12 20.33
CA VAL A 42 -29.45 -19.77 21.61
C VAL A 42 -30.53 -19.29 22.58
N HIS A 43 -31.22 -20.21 23.25
CA HIS A 43 -32.45 -20.03 24.06
C HIS A 43 -33.80 -20.16 23.34
N LYS A 44 -34.08 -21.37 22.83
CA LYS A 44 -35.44 -21.94 22.92
C LYS A 44 -35.35 -23.43 22.59
N LEU A 45 -35.32 -24.26 23.63
CA LEU A 45 -35.84 -25.62 23.71
C LEU A 45 -35.49 -26.13 25.11
N THR A 46 -36.21 -25.61 26.11
CA THR A 46 -36.28 -26.24 27.42
C THR A 46 -37.70 -26.79 27.57
N MET A 47 -37.78 -28.00 28.12
CA MET A 47 -38.94 -28.85 28.39
C MET A 47 -39.33 -29.82 27.26
N ASN A 48 -38.81 -31.06 27.32
CA ASN A 48 -39.60 -32.15 27.91
C ASN A 48 -38.83 -33.47 28.13
N THR A 49 -39.16 -34.12 29.25
CA THR A 49 -39.26 -35.58 29.49
C THR A 49 -38.00 -36.42 29.81
N THR A 50 -38.03 -36.86 31.09
CA THR A 50 -37.49 -38.02 31.84
C THR A 50 -36.83 -39.23 31.14
N PRO A 51 -36.03 -40.03 31.88
CA PRO A 51 -34.91 -40.81 31.34
C PRO A 51 -35.26 -42.26 30.99
N SER A 52 -34.56 -42.81 30.00
CA SER A 52 -34.35 -44.25 29.89
C SER A 52 -32.89 -44.56 29.64
N SER A 53 -32.37 -45.39 30.52
CA SER A 53 -31.02 -45.95 30.53
C SER A 53 -30.80 -46.79 29.28
N THR A 54 -29.83 -46.42 28.46
CA THR A 54 -29.16 -47.36 27.56
C THR A 54 -27.77 -46.82 27.23
N VAL A 55 -26.75 -47.56 27.65
CA VAL A 55 -25.34 -47.29 27.37
C VAL A 55 -25.08 -47.43 25.87
N PRO A 56 -24.46 -46.46 25.18
CA PRO A 56 -23.83 -46.73 23.90
C PRO A 56 -22.30 -46.69 24.04
N THR A 57 -21.72 -47.82 23.69
CA THR A 57 -20.35 -48.06 23.24
C THR A 57 -19.72 -46.85 22.51
N ALA A 58 -18.49 -46.52 22.89
CA ALA A 58 -17.70 -45.41 22.35
C ALA A 58 -17.65 -45.43 20.81
N ALA A 59 -18.32 -44.45 20.19
CA ALA A 59 -18.17 -44.16 18.77
C ALA A 59 -16.85 -43.41 18.55
N ALA A 60 -16.05 -43.88 17.58
CA ALA A 60 -14.84 -43.21 17.14
C ALA A 60 -15.15 -41.76 16.71
N PRO A 61 -14.26 -40.79 16.98
CA PRO A 61 -14.50 -39.40 16.62
C PRO A 61 -14.65 -39.27 15.10
N ALA A 62 -15.74 -38.61 14.68
CA ALA A 62 -15.99 -38.31 13.28
C ALA A 62 -14.83 -37.51 12.67
N PRO A 63 -14.50 -37.72 11.39
CA PRO A 63 -13.42 -36.98 10.73
C PRO A 63 -13.70 -35.48 10.77
N PRO A 64 -12.67 -34.64 10.97
CA PRO A 64 -12.83 -33.19 11.04
C PRO A 64 -13.50 -32.70 9.76
N THR A 65 -14.53 -31.87 9.93
CA THR A 65 -15.19 -31.20 8.80
C THR A 65 -14.15 -30.43 7.99
N ALA A 66 -14.38 -30.27 6.68
CA ALA A 66 -13.45 -29.56 5.80
C ALA A 66 -12.96 -28.23 6.41
N LEU A 67 -13.86 -27.42 7.01
CA LEU A 67 -13.52 -26.17 7.70
C LEU A 67 -12.57 -26.35 8.91
N GLN A 68 -12.75 -27.41 9.69
CA GLN A 68 -11.88 -27.74 10.82
C GLN A 68 -10.51 -28.23 10.34
N ALA A 69 -10.47 -29.02 9.27
CA ALA A 69 -9.22 -29.43 8.63
C ALA A 69 -8.45 -28.22 8.06
N THR A 70 -9.14 -27.26 7.43
CA THR A 70 -8.53 -26.02 6.95
C THR A 70 -7.97 -25.19 8.10
N GLN A 71 -8.72 -25.05 9.20
CA GLN A 71 -8.28 -24.29 10.36
C GLN A 71 -7.05 -24.93 11.03
N LEU A 72 -7.03 -26.26 11.15
CA LEU A 72 -5.89 -27.00 11.67
C LEU A 72 -4.66 -26.88 10.76
N ALA A 73 -4.85 -26.90 9.44
CA ALA A 73 -3.77 -26.67 8.48
C ALA A 73 -3.19 -25.25 8.55
N ILE A 74 -4.05 -24.23 8.69
CA ILE A 74 -3.62 -22.83 8.87
C ILE A 74 -2.82 -22.67 10.16
N ASN A 75 -3.26 -23.31 11.25
CA ASN A 75 -2.58 -23.27 12.55
C ASN A 75 -1.27 -24.08 12.55
N ALA A 76 -1.12 -25.05 11.64
CA ALA A 76 0.07 -25.89 11.49
C ALA A 76 1.12 -25.30 10.53
N LEU A 77 0.82 -24.18 9.85
CA LEU A 77 1.84 -23.45 9.11
C LEU A 77 2.89 -22.92 10.09
N PRO A 78 4.19 -23.05 9.78
CA PRO A 78 5.24 -22.56 10.65
C PRO A 78 5.02 -21.08 10.96
N THR A 79 4.81 -20.78 12.23
CA THR A 79 4.61 -19.43 12.75
C THR A 79 5.86 -18.59 12.53
N SER A 80 5.72 -17.61 11.65
CA SER A 80 6.60 -16.46 11.45
C SER A 80 7.93 -16.77 10.74
N PRO A 81 8.06 -16.41 9.44
CA PRO A 81 9.36 -16.08 8.90
C PRO A 81 9.96 -15.01 9.82
N ARG A 82 11.23 -15.17 10.26
CA ARG A 82 11.90 -14.09 11.00
C ARG A 82 11.67 -12.79 10.23
N PRO A 83 11.07 -11.75 10.82
CA PRO A 83 10.81 -10.53 10.10
C PRO A 83 12.16 -10.00 9.60
N LEU A 84 12.23 -9.64 8.32
CA LEU A 84 13.47 -9.21 7.68
C LEU A 84 14.12 -8.03 8.41
N THR A 85 13.33 -7.27 9.19
CA THR A 85 13.81 -6.24 10.12
C THR A 85 14.81 -6.72 11.16
N SER A 86 14.90 -8.03 11.43
CA SER A 86 15.93 -8.64 12.30
C SER A 86 17.25 -8.93 11.57
N LEU A 87 17.22 -8.95 10.23
CA LEU A 87 18.39 -9.20 9.37
C LEU A 87 18.88 -7.92 8.70
N CYS A 88 17.97 -6.98 8.43
CA CYS A 88 18.23 -5.72 7.74
C CYS A 88 17.74 -4.56 8.62
N PRO A 89 18.63 -3.65 9.05
CA PRO A 89 18.22 -2.48 9.82
C PRO A 89 17.27 -1.60 9.01
N ARG A 90 16.28 -1.02 9.71
CA ARG A 90 15.31 -0.09 9.10
C ARG A 90 15.97 1.25 8.82
N PRO A 91 15.96 1.77 7.58
CA PRO A 91 16.60 3.04 7.26
C PRO A 91 15.95 4.24 7.97
N ILE A 92 14.63 4.25 8.13
CA ILE A 92 13.88 5.35 8.75
C ILE A 92 12.81 4.87 9.75
N PRO A 93 12.34 5.71 10.70
CA PRO A 93 11.49 5.28 11.82
C PRO A 93 10.20 4.52 11.46
N ASN A 94 9.43 4.91 10.44
CA ASN A 94 8.24 4.15 10.04
C ASN A 94 8.48 3.45 8.70
N SER A 95 9.35 2.44 8.71
CA SER A 95 9.67 1.62 7.53
C SER A 95 9.86 0.14 7.87
N TYR A 96 9.76 -0.74 6.87
CA TYR A 96 10.14 -2.14 6.99
C TYR A 96 10.52 -2.72 5.62
N TRP A 97 11.47 -3.65 5.62
CA TRP A 97 11.81 -4.46 4.45
C TRP A 97 10.75 -5.55 4.29
N ALA A 98 9.97 -5.49 3.21
CA ALA A 98 8.99 -6.51 2.83
C ALA A 98 9.68 -7.71 2.15
N THR A 99 10.71 -7.41 1.36
CA THR A 99 11.69 -8.36 0.84
C THR A 99 13.09 -7.76 1.03
N PRO A 100 14.19 -8.49 0.80
CA PRO A 100 15.52 -7.90 0.80
C PRO A 100 15.72 -6.76 -0.21
N LEU A 101 14.84 -6.64 -1.22
CA LEU A 101 14.91 -5.63 -2.28
C LEU A 101 13.79 -4.59 -2.20
N LEU A 102 12.74 -4.83 -1.41
CA LEU A 102 11.55 -3.98 -1.33
C LEU A 102 11.40 -3.39 0.08
N LEU A 103 11.55 -2.07 0.16
CA LEU A 103 11.31 -1.28 1.37
C LEU A 103 9.94 -0.58 1.28
N ALA A 104 9.07 -0.84 2.25
CA ALA A 104 7.88 -0.03 2.48
C ALA A 104 8.20 1.01 3.55
N CYS A 105 7.82 2.27 3.35
CA CYS A 105 8.14 3.33 4.29
C CYS A 105 7.15 4.50 4.26
N GLU A 106 7.24 5.34 5.29
CA GLU A 106 6.57 6.64 5.35
C GLU A 106 7.08 7.61 4.28
N TYR A 107 6.31 8.69 4.05
CA TYR A 107 6.68 9.72 3.09
C TYR A 107 8.06 10.34 3.41
N PRO A 108 9.00 10.36 2.43
CA PRO A 108 10.42 10.62 2.71
C PRO A 108 10.81 12.10 2.66
N TRP A 109 9.86 13.01 2.49
CA TRP A 109 10.13 14.42 2.26
C TRP A 109 9.37 15.34 3.20
N SER A 110 10.06 16.37 3.68
CA SER A 110 9.45 17.45 4.43
C SER A 110 10.14 18.77 4.11
N PRO A 111 9.43 19.78 3.59
CA PRO A 111 9.99 21.11 3.36
C PRO A 111 10.34 21.83 4.67
N TYR A 112 9.79 21.39 5.80
CA TYR A 112 10.00 21.97 7.13
C TYR A 112 11.08 21.24 7.93
N CYS A 113 11.75 20.24 7.36
CA CYS A 113 12.84 19.57 8.05
C CYS A 113 14.09 20.45 8.01
N PHE A 114 14.38 21.09 9.15
CA PHE A 114 15.58 21.92 9.36
C PHE A 114 16.86 21.10 9.56
N ARG A 115 16.78 19.76 9.48
CA ARG A 115 17.96 18.90 9.60
C ARG A 115 18.73 18.92 8.27
N PRO A 116 20.07 18.80 8.30
CA PRO A 116 20.87 18.77 7.08
C PRO A 116 20.50 17.56 6.18
N ASN A 117 20.06 16.46 6.78
CA ASN A 117 19.68 15.24 6.08
C ASN A 117 18.16 15.03 6.14
N GLN A 118 17.57 14.85 4.97
CA GLN A 118 16.20 14.41 4.76
C GLN A 118 16.13 12.88 4.84
N LYS A 119 14.95 12.33 5.12
CA LYS A 119 14.72 10.87 5.06
C LYS A 119 15.10 10.31 3.69
N LEU A 120 14.84 11.08 2.62
CA LEU A 120 15.25 10.75 1.25
C LEU A 120 16.74 10.44 1.13
N ASP A 121 17.61 11.14 1.84
CA ASP A 121 19.06 10.89 1.80
C ASP A 121 19.43 9.57 2.46
N VAL A 122 18.74 9.23 3.55
CA VAL A 122 18.93 7.98 4.28
C VAL A 122 18.48 6.79 3.42
N LEU A 123 17.38 6.95 2.66
CA LEU A 123 16.92 5.94 1.71
C LEU A 123 17.93 5.72 0.58
N LEU A 124 18.49 6.78 0.01
CA LEU A 124 19.53 6.68 -1.02
C LEU A 124 20.79 5.98 -0.49
N GLN A 125 21.22 6.31 0.73
CA GLN A 125 22.35 5.64 1.40
C GLN A 125 22.08 4.16 1.70
N ALA A 126 20.83 3.81 2.00
CA ALA A 126 20.39 2.42 2.19
C ALA A 126 20.35 1.60 0.88
N GLY A 127 20.69 2.21 -0.26
CA GLY A 127 20.72 1.54 -1.56
C GLY A 127 19.42 1.60 -2.34
N VAL A 128 18.41 2.37 -1.89
CA VAL A 128 17.17 2.55 -2.66
C VAL A 128 17.48 3.30 -3.95
N ARG A 129 17.07 2.73 -5.09
CA ARG A 129 17.28 3.30 -6.44
C ARG A 129 15.98 3.55 -7.19
N THR A 130 14.90 2.89 -6.84
CA THR A 130 13.60 3.08 -7.49
C THR A 130 12.57 3.52 -6.46
N PHE A 131 11.96 4.67 -6.70
CA PHE A 131 10.92 5.25 -5.87
C PHE A 131 9.57 5.06 -6.54
N ILE A 132 8.63 4.46 -5.79
CA ILE A 132 7.22 4.35 -6.19
C ILE A 132 6.43 5.22 -5.22
N ASP A 133 5.96 6.37 -5.69
CA ASP A 133 5.16 7.29 -4.91
C ASP A 133 3.67 7.01 -5.11
N LEU A 134 3.00 6.66 -4.02
CA LEU A 134 1.56 6.39 -4.00
C LEU A 134 0.75 7.62 -3.57
N THR A 135 1.40 8.72 -3.23
CA THR A 135 0.77 9.93 -2.70
C THR A 135 0.06 10.71 -3.81
N GLU A 136 -1.16 11.17 -3.56
CA GLU A 136 -1.89 12.02 -4.50
C GLU A 136 -1.35 13.46 -4.48
N SER A 137 -1.36 14.11 -5.64
CA SER A 137 -0.92 15.50 -5.76
C SER A 137 -1.79 16.41 -4.89
N GLY A 138 -1.16 17.17 -4.00
CA GLY A 138 -1.85 18.06 -3.07
C GLY A 138 -2.05 17.48 -1.66
N GLU A 139 -1.87 16.17 -1.45
CA GLU A 139 -1.85 15.59 -0.11
C GLU A 139 -0.59 16.00 0.66
N LEU A 140 0.58 15.90 0.00
CA LEU A 140 1.88 16.28 0.54
C LEU A 140 2.71 17.02 -0.53
N SER A 141 3.68 17.83 -0.09
CA SER A 141 4.59 18.52 -1.02
C SER A 141 5.46 17.52 -1.78
N SER A 142 5.36 17.50 -3.10
CA SER A 142 6.10 16.55 -3.94
C SER A 142 7.61 16.61 -3.74
N TYR A 143 8.26 15.44 -3.68
CA TYR A 143 9.71 15.34 -3.60
C TYR A 143 10.40 15.05 -4.93
N ALA A 144 9.66 14.73 -5.99
CA ALA A 144 10.22 14.44 -7.30
C ALA A 144 11.14 15.56 -7.83
N PRO A 145 10.81 16.86 -7.70
CA PRO A 145 11.70 17.94 -8.14
C PRO A 145 13.02 18.02 -7.37
N HIS A 146 13.09 17.43 -6.17
CA HIS A 146 14.24 17.49 -5.29
C HIS A 146 15.13 16.25 -5.37
N LEU A 147 14.64 15.16 -5.99
CA LEU A 147 15.32 13.87 -6.00
C LEU A 147 16.69 13.95 -6.70
N ALA A 148 16.76 14.52 -7.91
CA ALA A 148 18.00 14.61 -8.68
C ALA A 148 19.12 15.35 -7.92
N ALA A 149 18.80 16.47 -7.28
CA ALA A 149 19.76 17.23 -6.47
C ALA A 149 20.27 16.41 -5.27
N ARG A 150 19.39 15.62 -4.64
CA ARG A 150 19.73 14.76 -3.49
C ARG A 150 20.60 13.58 -3.92
N VAL A 151 20.28 12.96 -5.06
CA VAL A 151 21.07 11.88 -5.68
C VAL A 151 22.48 12.37 -6.03
N ALA A 152 22.60 13.53 -6.67
CA ALA A 152 23.88 14.14 -6.98
C ALA A 152 24.71 14.41 -5.72
N ARG A 153 24.08 14.92 -4.65
CA ARG A 153 24.75 15.15 -3.36
C ARG A 153 25.23 13.85 -2.70
N ALA A 154 24.55 12.74 -2.93
CA ALA A 154 24.96 11.42 -2.46
C ALA A 154 26.05 10.77 -3.34
N SER A 155 26.55 11.46 -4.38
CA SER A 155 27.52 10.93 -5.36
C SER A 155 27.04 9.64 -6.06
N ILE A 156 25.72 9.52 -6.26
CA ILE A 156 25.09 8.42 -7.00
C ILE A 156 24.85 8.90 -8.45
N ASN A 157 24.99 8.01 -9.43
CA ASN A 157 24.63 8.33 -10.81
C ASN A 157 23.11 8.55 -10.90
N VAL A 158 22.69 9.74 -11.33
CA VAL A 158 21.28 10.12 -11.47
C VAL A 158 20.52 9.20 -12.41
N GLU A 159 21.16 8.68 -13.45
CA GLU A 159 20.54 7.75 -14.42
C GLU A 159 20.20 6.39 -13.82
N THR A 160 20.80 6.05 -12.67
CA THR A 160 20.50 4.79 -11.96
C THR A 160 19.34 4.92 -11.00
N VAL A 161 18.75 6.12 -10.86
CA VAL A 161 17.64 6.39 -9.94
C VAL A 161 16.37 6.67 -10.73
N GLU A 162 15.33 5.89 -10.43
CA GLU A 162 14.02 6.01 -11.08
C GLU A 162 12.97 6.51 -10.10
N TYR A 163 12.01 7.28 -10.62
CA TYR A 163 10.83 7.73 -9.89
C TYR A 163 9.58 7.42 -10.70
N HIS A 164 8.63 6.75 -10.06
CA HIS A 164 7.33 6.40 -10.62
C HIS A 164 6.23 6.92 -9.71
N SER A 165 5.22 7.59 -10.25
CA SER A 165 4.06 8.06 -9.50
C SER A 165 2.84 7.23 -9.88
N PHE A 166 2.25 6.59 -8.87
CA PHE A 166 1.02 5.82 -8.97
C PHE A 166 0.08 6.25 -7.84
N PRO A 167 -0.50 7.46 -7.92
CA PRO A 167 -1.31 8.03 -6.84
C PRO A 167 -2.48 7.12 -6.48
N ILE A 168 -2.72 6.96 -5.18
CA ILE A 168 -3.88 6.30 -4.58
C ILE A 168 -4.34 7.23 -3.46
N HIS A 169 -5.57 7.73 -3.55
CA HIS A 169 -6.14 8.64 -2.55
C HIS A 169 -6.05 8.04 -1.14
N ASP A 170 -5.74 8.87 -0.13
CA ASP A 170 -5.62 8.39 1.25
C ASP A 170 -6.87 7.61 1.70
N ARG A 171 -6.63 6.52 2.43
CA ARG A 171 -7.66 5.60 2.95
C ARG A 171 -8.62 5.03 1.89
N SER A 172 -8.19 5.01 0.62
CA SER A 172 -8.98 4.49 -0.48
C SER A 172 -8.35 3.26 -1.11
N LEU A 173 -9.11 2.59 -1.97
CA LEU A 173 -8.61 1.49 -2.78
C LEU A 173 -8.12 2.02 -4.14
N PRO A 174 -7.17 1.32 -4.78
CA PRO A 174 -6.84 1.56 -6.19
C PRO A 174 -8.08 1.53 -7.08
N GLU A 175 -8.08 2.33 -8.14
CA GLU A 175 -9.21 2.44 -9.09
C GLU A 175 -9.59 1.11 -9.74
N SER A 176 -8.62 0.20 -9.89
CA SER A 176 -8.81 -1.10 -10.53
C SER A 176 -7.69 -2.07 -10.17
N VAL A 177 -7.94 -3.36 -10.41
CA VAL A 177 -6.92 -4.41 -10.30
C VAL A 177 -5.81 -4.20 -11.34
N ASP A 178 -6.15 -3.76 -12.55
CA ASP A 178 -5.16 -3.46 -13.61
C ASP A 178 -4.20 -2.35 -13.21
N TYR A 179 -4.68 -1.35 -12.46
CA TYR A 179 -3.84 -0.30 -11.91
C TYR A 179 -2.78 -0.87 -10.96
N VAL A 180 -3.18 -1.76 -10.05
CA VAL A 180 -2.26 -2.48 -9.15
C VAL A 180 -1.25 -3.30 -9.95
N TYR A 181 -1.67 -3.98 -11.03
CA TYR A 181 -0.74 -4.73 -11.87
C TYR A 181 0.32 -3.86 -12.56
N ARG A 182 0.03 -2.58 -12.84
CA ARG A 182 1.04 -1.64 -13.35
C ARG A 182 2.11 -1.36 -12.29
N ILE A 183 1.71 -1.16 -11.04
CA ILE A 183 2.64 -0.96 -9.91
C ILE A 183 3.50 -2.22 -9.71
N LEU A 184 2.86 -3.39 -9.63
CA LEU A 184 3.55 -4.67 -9.43
C LEU A 184 4.50 -5.00 -10.59
N ARG A 185 4.20 -4.55 -11.81
CA ARG A 185 5.10 -4.71 -12.96
C ARG A 185 6.42 -3.96 -12.74
N VAL A 186 6.38 -2.73 -12.23
CA VAL A 186 7.60 -1.96 -11.91
C VAL A 186 8.45 -2.70 -10.88
N LEU A 187 7.83 -3.23 -9.82
CA LEU A 187 8.54 -4.02 -8.81
C LEU A 187 9.22 -5.25 -9.41
N ARG A 188 8.49 -6.02 -10.23
CA ARG A 188 9.02 -7.22 -10.90
C ARG A 188 10.15 -6.90 -11.88
N ASP A 189 10.06 -5.79 -12.60
CA ASP A 189 11.10 -5.39 -13.56
C ASP A 189 12.38 -4.93 -12.84
N ASN A 190 12.25 -4.37 -11.63
CA ASN A 190 13.39 -3.99 -10.79
C ASN A 190 14.05 -5.19 -10.11
N GLU A 191 13.29 -6.20 -9.69
CA GLU A 191 13.84 -7.44 -9.10
C GLU A 191 14.77 -8.20 -10.07
N ARG A 192 14.56 -8.05 -11.38
CA ARG A 192 15.29 -8.77 -12.43
C ARG A 192 16.61 -8.10 -12.87
N ARG A 193 16.92 -6.92 -12.36
CA ARG A 193 18.12 -6.14 -12.71
C ARG A 193 19.18 -6.32 -11.64
#